data_AF-A0A7M5WXA9-F1
#
_entry.id   AF-A0A7M5WXA9-F1
#
_cell.length_a   1.000
_cell.length_b   1.000
_cell.length_c   1.000
_cell.angle_alpha   90.00
_cell.angle_beta   90.00
_cell.angle_gamma   90.00
#
_symmetry.space_group_name_H-M   'P 1'
#
loop_
_entity.id
_entity.type
_entity.pdbx_description
1 polymer ?
#
loop_
_entity_poly.entity_id
_entity_poly.type
_entity_poly.pdbx_seq_one_letter_code
_entity_poly.pdbx_strand_id
1 'polypeptide(L)'
;MESGAKGCEVVVSGKLRGQRAKSMKFTDGFMIHSGFPIEEYIDVAIRHVYLRQGVLGIKVKIMLPWDPTGKTGPKKPLPDHVSIVEPKEEILPSGPTSEQVGGKPDVAAAAAPPQTQQQQQQPTQPPQQPAPVA
;
A
#
# COMPACT_ATOMS: atom_id res chain seq x y z
N MET A 1 -10.31 -15.35 12.32
CA MET A 1 -10.20 -14.66 11.00
C MET A 1 -8.87 -14.94 10.28
N GLU A 2 -8.04 -15.86 10.78
CA GLU A 2 -6.62 -16.00 10.41
C GLU A 2 -6.33 -16.33 8.92
N SER A 3 -7.29 -16.90 8.20
CA SER A 3 -7.13 -17.25 6.77
C SER A 3 -7.19 -16.05 5.81
N GLY A 4 -7.17 -14.80 6.30
CA GLY A 4 -7.11 -13.60 5.46
C GLY A 4 -8.43 -13.18 4.78
N ALA A 5 -9.57 -13.74 5.20
CA ALA A 5 -10.88 -13.29 4.75
C ALA A 5 -11.18 -11.87 5.27
N LYS A 6 -11.85 -11.03 4.46
CA LYS A 6 -12.18 -9.63 4.83
C LYS A 6 -13.38 -9.54 5.80
N GLY A 7 -14.21 -10.58 5.82
CA GLY A 7 -15.33 -10.73 6.76
C GLY A 7 -15.97 -12.10 6.65
N CYS A 8 -16.70 -12.50 7.70
CA CYS A 8 -17.52 -13.71 7.66
C CYS A 8 -18.88 -13.49 8.37
N GLU A 9 -19.90 -14.16 7.85
CA GLU A 9 -21.25 -14.20 8.44
C GLU A 9 -21.67 -15.67 8.53
N VAL A 10 -21.74 -16.20 9.76
CA VAL A 10 -22.19 -17.57 10.03
C VAL A 10 -23.55 -17.51 10.70
N VAL A 11 -24.56 -18.09 10.05
CA VAL A 11 -25.91 -18.24 10.58
C VAL A 11 -26.17 -19.71 10.86
N VAL A 12 -26.34 -20.04 12.14
CA VAL A 12 -26.75 -21.38 12.59
C VAL A 12 -28.23 -21.33 12.95
N SER A 13 -29.06 -22.07 12.23
CA SER A 13 -30.52 -22.11 12.41
C SER A 13 -31.01 -23.51 12.77
N GLY A 14 -32.05 -23.57 13.62
CA GLY A 14 -32.73 -24.81 13.98
C GLY A 14 -32.96 -24.93 15.49
N LYS A 15 -33.15 -26.17 15.97
CA LYS A 15 -33.47 -26.46 17.37
C LYS A 15 -32.19 -26.49 18.23
N LEU A 16 -31.71 -25.30 18.59
CA LEU A 16 -30.42 -25.10 19.29
C LEU A 16 -30.44 -25.46 20.78
N ARG A 17 -31.42 -24.95 21.55
CA ARG A 17 -31.55 -25.18 23.01
C ARG A 17 -32.97 -25.51 23.47
N GLY A 18 -33.92 -25.71 22.54
CA GLY A 18 -35.32 -25.99 22.87
C GLY A 18 -36.12 -26.42 21.64
N GLN A 19 -37.39 -26.74 21.85
CA GLN A 19 -38.26 -27.29 20.79
C GLN A 19 -38.55 -26.28 19.67
N ARG A 20 -38.57 -24.97 19.97
CA ARG A 20 -38.73 -23.91 18.98
C ARG A 20 -37.41 -23.62 18.28
N ALA A 21 -37.45 -23.53 16.95
CA ALA A 21 -36.30 -23.11 16.16
C ALA A 21 -35.84 -21.69 16.56
N LYS A 22 -34.52 -21.51 16.62
CA LYS A 22 -33.86 -20.22 16.78
C LYS A 22 -32.76 -20.10 15.72
N SER A 23 -32.36 -18.87 15.40
CA SER A 23 -31.23 -18.58 14.53
C SER A 23 -30.22 -17.74 15.30
N MET A 24 -28.99 -18.21 15.39
CA MET A 24 -27.85 -17.46 15.90
C MET A 24 -27.07 -16.92 14.71
N LYS A 25 -26.88 -15.61 14.66
CA LYS A 25 -26.08 -14.92 13.65
C LYS A 25 -24.77 -14.47 14.31
N PHE A 26 -23.66 -14.94 13.77
CA PHE A 26 -22.32 -14.51 14.11
C PHE A 26 -21.76 -13.74 12.91
N THR A 27 -21.27 -12.53 13.13
CA THR A 27 -20.70 -11.65 12.10
C THR A 27 -19.38 -11.09 12.61
N ASP A 28 -18.35 -11.18 11.79
CA ASP A 28 -17.03 -10.65 12.09
C ASP A 28 -16.45 -9.95 10.85
N GLY A 29 -15.78 -8.81 11.05
CA GLY A 29 -15.26 -7.96 10.00
C GLY A 29 -16.29 -7.33 9.06
N PHE A 30 -15.87 -7.12 7.81
CA PHE A 30 -16.63 -6.36 6.80
C PHE A 30 -17.36 -7.30 5.84
N MET A 31 -18.67 -7.11 5.69
CA MET A 31 -19.55 -7.93 4.85
C MET A 31 -20.47 -7.02 4.04
N ILE A 32 -20.58 -7.26 2.74
CA ILE A 32 -21.51 -6.56 1.84
C ILE A 32 -22.79 -7.38 1.65
N HIS A 33 -23.93 -6.71 1.46
CA HIS A 33 -25.24 -7.36 1.31
C HIS A 33 -26.03 -6.89 0.08
N SER A 34 -25.47 -5.98 -0.73
CA SER A 34 -26.12 -5.36 -1.89
C SER A 34 -25.19 -5.28 -3.11
N GLY A 35 -25.80 -5.25 -4.30
CA GLY A 35 -25.11 -5.05 -5.58
C GLY A 35 -24.45 -6.29 -6.19
N PHE A 36 -23.94 -6.14 -7.42
CA PHE A 36 -23.21 -7.19 -8.14
C PHE A 36 -21.95 -7.72 -7.42
N PRO A 37 -21.19 -6.92 -6.63
CA PRO A 37 -20.03 -7.44 -5.91
C PRO A 37 -20.33 -8.57 -4.92
N ILE A 38 -21.59 -8.83 -4.51
CA ILE A 38 -21.94 -10.03 -3.75
C ILE A 38 -21.53 -11.30 -4.50
N GLU A 39 -21.83 -11.39 -5.80
CA GLU A 39 -21.64 -12.60 -6.60
C GLU A 39 -20.16 -12.86 -6.90
N GLU A 40 -19.33 -11.81 -6.98
CA GLU A 40 -17.89 -11.93 -7.18
C GLU A 40 -17.12 -12.11 -5.85
N TYR A 41 -17.47 -11.40 -4.79
CA TYR A 41 -16.69 -11.36 -3.54
C TYR A 41 -17.17 -12.30 -2.44
N ILE A 42 -18.40 -12.80 -2.46
CA ILE A 42 -18.96 -13.58 -1.36
C ILE A 42 -19.23 -15.03 -1.80
N ASP A 43 -18.44 -15.95 -1.27
CA ASP A 43 -18.80 -17.37 -1.32
C ASP A 43 -19.86 -17.67 -0.24
N VAL A 44 -20.89 -18.43 -0.63
CA VAL A 44 -22.05 -18.79 0.22
C VAL A 44 -22.26 -20.29 0.24
N ALA A 45 -21.86 -20.91 1.36
CA ALA A 45 -22.10 -22.32 1.60
C ALA A 45 -23.31 -22.54 2.53
N ILE A 46 -24.27 -23.36 2.08
CA ILE A 46 -25.37 -23.86 2.93
C ILE A 46 -25.20 -25.36 3.11
N ARG A 47 -25.19 -25.84 4.35
CA ARG A 47 -25.12 -27.27 4.69
C ARG A 47 -26.07 -27.61 5.82
N HIS A 48 -26.49 -28.88 5.84
CA HIS A 48 -27.39 -29.43 6.85
C HIS A 48 -26.63 -30.43 7.72
N VAL A 49 -26.81 -30.33 9.04
CA VAL A 49 -26.20 -31.24 10.01
C VAL A 49 -27.30 -31.99 10.74
N TYR A 50 -27.25 -33.32 10.69
CA TYR A 50 -28.22 -34.19 11.33
C TYR A 50 -27.81 -34.47 12.78
N LEU A 51 -28.65 -34.07 13.74
CA LEU A 51 -28.51 -34.39 15.15
C LEU A 51 -29.71 -35.24 15.60
N ARG A 52 -29.58 -35.96 16.72
CA ARG A 52 -30.69 -36.74 17.30
C ARG A 52 -31.95 -35.90 17.59
N GLN A 53 -31.80 -34.60 17.82
CA GLN A 53 -32.92 -33.68 18.04
C GLN A 53 -33.61 -33.22 16.73
N GLY A 54 -32.99 -33.42 15.57
CA GLY A 54 -33.44 -32.94 14.26
C GLY A 54 -32.30 -32.36 13.43
N VAL A 55 -32.64 -31.66 12.35
CA VAL A 55 -31.65 -31.04 11.45
C VAL A 55 -31.34 -29.61 11.89
N LEU A 56 -30.05 -29.25 11.88
CA LEU A 56 -29.57 -27.87 11.95
C LEU A 56 -29.15 -27.40 10.56
N GLY A 57 -29.50 -26.17 10.21
CA GLY A 57 -29.00 -25.48 9.02
C GLY A 57 -27.81 -24.60 9.38
N ILE A 58 -26.72 -24.72 8.62
CA ILE A 58 -25.57 -23.82 8.70
C ILE A 58 -25.47 -23.10 7.37
N LYS A 59 -25.54 -21.76 7.41
CA LYS A 59 -25.23 -20.88 6.29
C LYS A 59 -23.97 -20.09 6.63
N VAL A 60 -22.92 -20.27 5.85
CA VAL A 60 -21.68 -19.51 5.94
C VAL A 60 -21.61 -18.59 4.73
N LYS A 61 -21.29 -17.31 4.96
CA LYS A 61 -20.84 -16.38 3.93
C LYS A 61 -19.42 -15.95 4.27
N ILE A 62 -18.53 -15.96 3.28
CA ILE A 62 -17.14 -15.51 3.43
C ILE A 62 -16.88 -14.41 2.40
N MET A 63 -16.49 -13.22 2.86
CA MET A 63 -16.04 -12.16 1.96
C MET A 63 -14.56 -12.36 1.66
N LEU A 64 -14.26 -12.66 0.40
CA LEU A 64 -12.91 -12.86 -0.11
C LEU A 64 -12.13 -11.52 -0.09
N PRO A 65 -10.80 -11.54 0.12
CA PRO A 65 -9.97 -10.35 -0.08
C PRO A 65 -9.89 -10.01 -1.57
N TRP A 66 -9.65 -8.73 -1.88
CA TRP A 66 -9.24 -8.35 -3.25
C TRP A 66 -7.78 -8.76 -3.47
N ASP A 67 -7.49 -9.38 -4.61
CA ASP A 67 -6.15 -9.84 -4.98
C ASP A 67 -5.92 -9.56 -6.48
N PRO A 68 -4.98 -8.67 -6.86
CA PRO A 68 -4.71 -8.36 -8.26
C PRO A 68 -4.15 -9.57 -9.03
N THR A 69 -3.54 -10.55 -8.35
CA THR A 69 -3.07 -11.79 -8.97
C THR A 69 -4.20 -12.80 -9.19
N GLY A 70 -5.31 -12.66 -8.45
CA GLY A 70 -6.54 -13.45 -8.57
C GLY A 70 -6.40 -14.92 -8.13
N LYS A 71 -5.55 -15.21 -7.15
CA LYS A 71 -5.37 -16.56 -6.57
C LYS A 71 -6.35 -16.84 -5.44
N THR A 72 -6.62 -15.83 -4.60
CA THR A 72 -7.42 -15.97 -3.38
C THR A 72 -8.75 -15.19 -3.43
N GLY A 73 -8.94 -14.34 -4.44
CA GLY A 73 -10.18 -13.58 -4.59
C GLY A 73 -10.27 -12.82 -5.92
N PRO A 74 -11.28 -11.94 -6.08
CA PRO A 74 -11.54 -11.24 -7.33
C PRO A 74 -10.43 -10.27 -7.73
N LYS A 75 -10.12 -10.24 -9.04
CA LYS A 75 -9.16 -9.29 -9.63
C LYS A 75 -9.72 -7.87 -9.75
N LYS A 76 -11.02 -7.73 -10.01
CA LYS A 76 -11.70 -6.43 -10.07
C LYS A 76 -11.78 -5.86 -8.65
N PRO A 77 -11.35 -4.62 -8.37
CA PRO A 77 -11.55 -4.00 -7.07
C PRO A 77 -13.04 -3.73 -6.81
N LEU A 78 -13.39 -3.46 -5.55
CA LEU A 78 -14.71 -2.94 -5.20
C LEU A 78 -14.94 -1.59 -5.91
N PRO A 79 -16.16 -1.30 -6.39
CA PRO A 79 -16.43 -0.09 -7.20
C PRO A 79 -16.11 1.21 -6.46
N ASP A 80 -16.23 1.20 -5.13
CA ASP A 80 -15.99 2.36 -4.26
C ASP A 80 -14.52 2.50 -3.83
N HIS A 81 -13.64 1.54 -4.17
CA HIS A 81 -12.26 1.48 -3.70
C HIS A 81 -11.29 2.10 -4.72
N VAL A 82 -11.09 3.41 -4.61
CA VAL A 82 -10.13 4.16 -5.45
C VAL A 82 -8.74 4.16 -4.81
N SER A 83 -7.74 3.67 -5.54
CA SER A 83 -6.33 3.74 -5.14
C SER A 83 -5.69 5.01 -5.69
N ILE A 84 -5.38 5.97 -4.83
CA ILE A 84 -4.65 7.18 -5.21
C ILE A 84 -3.15 6.87 -5.12
N VAL A 85 -2.45 6.97 -6.26
CA VAL A 85 -0.99 6.79 -6.31
C VAL A 85 -0.32 8.12 -5.93
N GLU A 86 0.63 8.06 -4.99
CA GLU A 86 1.40 9.23 -4.59
C GLU A 86 2.25 9.73 -5.78
N PRO A 87 2.26 11.04 -6.07
CA PRO A 87 3.10 11.59 -7.13
C PRO A 87 4.58 11.31 -6.83
N LYS A 88 5.34 10.94 -7.87
CA LYS A 88 6.79 10.80 -7.74
C LYS A 88 7.41 12.16 -7.43
N GLU A 89 8.41 12.19 -6.57
CA GLU A 89 9.21 13.40 -6.33
C GLU A 89 9.92 13.81 -7.62
N GLU A 90 9.38 14.82 -8.29
CA GLU A 90 10.02 15.44 -9.44
C GLU A 90 11.12 16.37 -8.95
N ILE A 91 12.37 15.96 -9.13
CA ILE A 91 13.54 16.79 -8.82
C ILE A 91 13.49 18.00 -9.75
N LEU A 92 13.16 19.18 -9.21
CA LEU A 92 13.14 20.41 -9.99
C LEU A 92 14.50 20.61 -10.67
N PRO A 93 14.58 20.63 -12.01
CA PRO A 93 15.86 20.78 -12.70
C PRO A 93 16.42 22.17 -12.40
N SER A 94 17.54 22.22 -11.70
CA SER A 94 18.18 23.46 -11.21
C SER A 94 18.83 24.31 -12.31
N GLY A 95 18.75 23.88 -13.56
CA GLY A 95 19.19 24.59 -14.75
C GLY A 95 18.87 23.80 -16.02
N PRO A 96 19.08 24.39 -17.21
CA PRO A 96 18.91 23.69 -18.48
C PRO A 96 20.04 22.67 -18.68
N THR A 97 19.75 21.40 -18.44
CA THR A 97 20.68 20.28 -18.67
C THR A 97 20.38 19.62 -20.01
N SER A 98 21.36 19.57 -20.92
CA SER A 98 21.24 18.86 -22.19
C SER A 98 21.84 17.45 -22.09
N GLU A 99 21.00 16.42 -21.97
CA GLU A 99 21.45 15.03 -22.10
C GLU A 99 21.65 14.65 -23.58
N GLN A 100 22.91 14.65 -24.03
CA GLN A 100 23.24 14.32 -25.41
C GLN A 100 23.40 12.79 -25.60
N VAL A 101 22.29 12.10 -25.82
CA VAL A 101 22.29 10.68 -26.18
C VAL A 101 22.91 10.47 -27.57
N GLY A 102 24.20 10.11 -27.62
CA GLY A 102 24.87 9.61 -28.83
C GLY A 102 25.91 10.53 -29.50
N GLY A 103 26.48 11.52 -28.81
CA GLY A 103 27.56 12.37 -29.35
C GLY A 103 28.97 11.82 -29.12
N LYS A 104 29.79 11.69 -30.16
CA LYS A 104 31.25 11.51 -30.02
C LYS A 104 31.91 12.82 -29.57
N PRO A 105 32.93 12.79 -28.70
CA PRO A 105 33.63 14.00 -28.28
C PRO A 105 34.69 14.42 -29.32
N ASP A 106 34.46 15.54 -30.01
CA ASP A 106 35.48 16.20 -30.84
C ASP A 106 35.66 17.68 -30.44
N VAL A 107 36.75 17.89 -29.69
CA VAL A 107 37.67 19.05 -29.67
C VAL A 107 37.14 20.49 -29.81
N ALA A 108 37.26 21.26 -28.71
CA ALA A 108 37.72 22.66 -28.71
C ALA A 108 38.34 22.98 -27.32
N ALA A 109 39.67 22.99 -27.17
CA ALA A 109 40.57 24.12 -27.47
C ALA A 109 40.55 25.25 -26.40
N ALA A 110 41.34 25.07 -25.33
CA ALA A 110 41.68 26.15 -24.38
C ALA A 110 43.06 25.90 -23.72
N ALA A 111 44.14 26.44 -24.30
CA ALA A 111 45.46 26.46 -23.67
C ALA A 111 46.37 27.56 -24.27
N ALA A 112 46.39 28.75 -23.64
CA ALA A 112 47.40 29.79 -23.86
C ALA A 112 47.55 30.70 -22.63
N PRO A 113 48.67 30.63 -21.88
CA PRO A 113 49.08 31.59 -20.84
C PRO A 113 50.24 32.49 -21.35
N PRO A 114 50.90 33.40 -20.56
CA PRO A 114 50.53 34.12 -19.32
C PRO A 114 50.81 35.67 -19.40
N GLN A 115 50.51 36.47 -18.34
CA GLN A 115 51.36 37.59 -17.81
C GLN A 115 50.82 38.30 -16.53
N THR A 116 51.62 39.18 -15.91
CA THR A 116 51.52 39.68 -14.49
C THR A 116 51.36 41.22 -14.40
N GLN A 117 51.41 41.99 -13.27
CA GLN A 117 51.89 41.81 -11.88
C GLN A 117 51.39 42.97 -10.93
N GLN A 118 51.41 42.78 -9.58
CA GLN A 118 51.49 43.84 -8.50
C GLN A 118 50.30 44.85 -8.34
N GLN A 119 49.98 45.51 -7.19
CA GLN A 119 50.29 45.50 -5.73
C GLN A 119 49.18 46.38 -5.01
N GLN A 120 48.80 46.32 -3.71
CA GLN A 120 49.40 47.05 -2.57
C GLN A 120 48.45 47.21 -1.33
N GLN A 121 48.90 46.85 -0.10
CA GLN A 121 48.66 47.40 1.30
C GLN A 121 47.20 47.69 1.83
N GLN A 122 46.83 47.70 3.13
CA GLN A 122 47.51 47.84 4.45
C GLN A 122 46.68 47.21 5.65
N PRO A 123 46.78 47.52 6.99
CA PRO A 123 47.18 46.51 8.01
C PRO A 123 46.25 46.31 9.26
N THR A 124 46.84 45.77 10.34
CA THR A 124 46.53 45.83 11.81
C THR A 124 45.83 44.65 12.56
N GLN A 125 46.31 44.46 13.81
CA GLN A 125 46.28 43.34 14.80
C GLN A 125 45.39 43.70 16.03
N PRO A 126 45.34 42.97 17.21
CA PRO A 126 45.69 41.58 17.61
C PRO A 126 44.55 40.89 18.48
N PRO A 127 44.76 40.19 19.63
CA PRO A 127 44.94 38.72 19.77
C PRO A 127 44.03 38.00 20.83
N GLN A 128 44.36 36.72 21.16
CA GLN A 128 43.89 35.79 22.23
C GLN A 128 43.01 34.62 21.70
N GLN A 129 43.17 33.34 22.09
CA GLN A 129 43.88 32.69 23.22
C GLN A 129 44.52 31.33 22.79
N PRO A 130 45.55 30.81 23.50
CA PRO A 130 46.15 29.50 23.21
C PRO A 130 45.72 28.38 24.17
N ALA A 131 45.67 27.13 23.68
CA ALA A 131 45.78 25.93 24.52
C ALA A 131 46.23 24.72 23.67
N PRO A 132 47.34 24.06 24.01
CA PRO A 132 47.39 22.62 23.85
C PRO A 132 48.12 21.87 25.00
N VAL A 133 47.79 20.58 25.12
CA VAL A 133 48.49 19.48 25.83
C VAL A 133 48.49 19.49 27.36
N ALA A 134 47.76 18.52 27.92
CA ALA A 134 48.32 17.46 28.77
C ALA A 134 47.80 16.12 28.23
#